data_AF-A0A6L5HV12-F1
#
_entry.id   AF-A0A6L5HV12-F1
#
_cell.length_a   1.000
_cell.length_b   1.000
_cell.length_c   1.000
_cell.angle_alpha   90.00
_cell.angle_beta   90.00
_cell.angle_gamma   90.00
#
_symmetry.space_group_name_H-M   'P 1'
#
loop_
_entity.id
_entity.type
_entity.pdbx_description
1 polymer ?
#
loop_
_entity_poly.entity_id
_entity_poly.type
_entity_poly.pdbx_seq_one_letter_code
_entity_poly.pdbx_strand_id
1 'polypeptide(L)'
;MTDPIFLSKSAFAAHIGKAPSYITWLRKNNRLVLSADEKLVNVDATVALIRETADPTKAAVAARHQEARVQRDVTSQLSPLVESTPSMAAPQPAIGPAGKQPDFQKARAHREYYLAQLAEAEFHKVQGSQVELEAVKTGAFNAGRLLRDQLLGMPPQLAPELAAMTDPWEIERRLTAAIRASLEDAERMSSADLVHALNNKS
;
A
#
# COMPACT_ATOMS: atom_id res chain seq x y z
N MET A 1 46.25 -12.21 -21.33
CA MET A 1 46.58 -13.10 -20.21
C MET A 1 46.06 -12.42 -18.97
N THR A 2 44.94 -12.89 -18.43
CA THR A 2 44.36 -12.31 -17.21
C THR A 2 44.96 -13.08 -16.04
N ASP A 3 45.69 -12.40 -15.17
CA ASP A 3 46.28 -13.05 -14.01
C ASP A 3 45.16 -13.56 -13.09
N PRO A 4 45.23 -14.83 -12.65
CA PRO A 4 44.17 -15.44 -11.84
C PRO A 4 44.03 -14.70 -10.52
N ILE A 5 42.86 -14.07 -10.32
CA ILE A 5 42.53 -13.40 -9.07
C ILE A 5 42.19 -14.47 -8.03
N PHE A 6 42.95 -14.48 -6.94
CA PHE A 6 42.72 -15.36 -5.80
C PHE A 6 42.15 -14.56 -4.63
N LEU A 7 40.94 -14.91 -4.19
CA LEU A 7 40.28 -14.26 -3.04
C LEU A 7 40.02 -15.26 -1.92
N SER A 8 39.97 -14.76 -0.68
CA SER A 8 39.46 -15.57 0.44
C SER A 8 38.00 -15.94 0.20
N LYS A 9 37.52 -17.04 0.81
CA LYS A 9 36.12 -17.49 0.66
C LYS A 9 35.14 -16.35 1.02
N SER A 10 35.37 -15.65 2.13
CA SER A 10 34.52 -14.52 2.52
C SER A 10 34.56 -13.36 1.54
N ALA A 11 35.74 -13.00 1.02
CA ALA A 11 35.87 -11.93 0.04
C ALA A 11 35.22 -12.29 -1.30
N PHE A 12 35.29 -13.55 -1.73
CA PHE A 12 34.60 -14.04 -2.91
C PHE A 12 33.08 -13.96 -2.77
N ALA A 13 32.52 -14.26 -1.58
CA ALA A 13 31.08 -14.15 -1.31
C ALA A 13 30.58 -12.71 -1.51
N ALA A 14 31.32 -11.77 -0.93
CA ALA A 14 31.04 -10.34 -1.06
C ALA A 14 31.14 -9.88 -2.51
N HIS A 15 32.17 -10.33 -3.23
CA HIS A 15 32.38 -10.00 -4.65
C HIS A 15 31.22 -10.46 -5.56
N ILE A 16 30.60 -11.61 -5.27
CA ILE A 16 29.45 -12.12 -6.05
C ILE A 16 28.08 -11.73 -5.47
N GLY A 17 28.05 -10.96 -4.37
CA GLY A 17 26.81 -10.56 -3.68
C GLY A 17 25.99 -11.74 -3.14
N LYS A 18 26.64 -12.86 -2.76
CA LYS A 18 25.97 -14.05 -2.21
C LYS A 18 26.40 -14.32 -0.77
N ALA A 19 25.51 -14.93 -0.01
CA ALA A 19 25.77 -15.29 1.38
C ALA A 19 26.92 -16.31 1.51
N PRO A 20 27.69 -16.31 2.62
CA PRO A 20 28.76 -17.29 2.85
C PRO A 20 28.33 -18.76 2.75
N SER A 21 27.06 -19.05 3.06
CA SER A 21 26.45 -20.37 2.91
C SER A 21 26.45 -20.88 1.46
N TYR A 22 26.37 -19.98 0.49
CA TYR A 22 26.41 -20.32 -0.94
C TYR A 22 27.77 -20.89 -1.35
N ILE A 23 28.87 -20.41 -0.77
CA ILE A 23 30.21 -20.92 -1.06
C ILE A 23 30.43 -22.31 -0.45
N THR A 24 29.90 -22.53 0.75
CA THR A 24 29.90 -23.86 1.37
C THR A 24 29.14 -24.86 0.51
N TRP A 25 28.02 -24.45 -0.08
CA TRP A 25 27.28 -25.26 -1.05
C TRP A 25 28.10 -25.51 -2.33
N LEU A 26 28.74 -24.49 -2.91
CA LEU A 26 29.60 -24.65 -4.09
C LEU A 26 30.75 -25.64 -3.85
N ARG A 27 31.39 -25.59 -2.66
CA ARG A 27 32.44 -26.54 -2.28
C ARG A 27 31.91 -27.98 -2.22
N LYS A 28 30.76 -28.19 -1.57
CA LYS A 28 30.15 -29.54 -1.44
C LYS A 28 29.71 -30.14 -2.77
N ASN A 29 29.37 -29.31 -3.75
CA ASN A 29 28.94 -29.76 -5.07
C ASN A 29 30.09 -29.81 -6.09
N ASN A 30 31.36 -29.69 -5.65
CA ASN A 30 32.55 -29.68 -6.51
C ASN A 30 32.52 -28.56 -7.57
N ARG A 31 31.89 -27.43 -7.26
CA ARG A 31 31.75 -26.25 -8.14
C ARG A 31 32.61 -25.07 -7.69
N LEU A 32 33.66 -25.33 -6.92
CA LEU A 32 34.57 -24.32 -6.38
C LEU A 32 36.01 -24.71 -6.70
N VAL A 33 36.72 -23.85 -7.43
CA VAL A 33 38.14 -24.06 -7.77
C VAL A 33 39.00 -23.35 -6.74
N LEU A 34 39.77 -24.11 -5.98
CA LEU A 34 40.68 -23.62 -4.95
C LEU A 34 42.12 -23.54 -5.49
N SER A 35 42.91 -22.64 -4.91
CA SER A 35 44.36 -22.60 -5.14
C SER A 35 45.06 -23.82 -4.52
N ALA A 36 46.32 -24.07 -4.88
CA ALA A 36 47.14 -25.19 -4.41
C ALA A 36 47.24 -25.28 -2.87
N ASP A 37 47.11 -24.14 -2.17
CA ASP A 37 47.13 -24.07 -0.70
C ASP A 37 45.74 -24.26 -0.05
N GLU A 38 44.68 -24.56 -0.81
CA GLU A 38 43.27 -24.70 -0.40
C GLU A 38 42.62 -23.51 0.34
N LYS A 39 43.38 -22.44 0.60
CA LYS A 39 42.97 -21.27 1.38
C LYS A 39 42.26 -20.21 0.55
N LEU A 40 42.57 -20.10 -0.74
CA LEU A 40 42.06 -19.07 -1.64
C LEU A 40 41.25 -19.68 -2.79
N VAL A 41 40.20 -18.97 -3.20
CA VAL A 41 39.32 -19.31 -4.32
C VAL A 41 39.84 -18.62 -5.58
N ASN A 42 40.05 -19.40 -6.64
CA ASN A 42 40.29 -18.84 -7.97
C ASN A 42 38.96 -18.30 -8.51
N VAL A 43 38.86 -16.97 -8.58
CA VAL A 43 37.62 -16.26 -8.91
C VAL A 43 37.18 -16.59 -10.33
N ASP A 44 38.07 -16.48 -11.30
CA ASP A 44 37.75 -16.63 -12.72
C ASP A 44 37.37 -18.07 -13.06
N ALA A 45 38.13 -19.05 -12.56
CA ALA A 45 37.84 -20.46 -12.78
C ALA A 45 36.54 -20.90 -12.11
N THR A 46 36.26 -20.38 -10.90
CA THR A 46 35.01 -20.69 -10.18
C THR A 46 33.80 -20.05 -10.88
N VAL A 47 33.90 -18.79 -11.33
CA VAL A 47 32.81 -18.11 -12.04
C VAL A 47 32.51 -18.79 -13.38
N ALA A 48 33.55 -19.21 -14.12
CA ALA A 48 33.39 -19.98 -15.36
C ALA A 48 32.66 -21.30 -15.10
N LEU A 49 33.08 -22.05 -14.08
CA LEU A 49 32.46 -23.32 -13.71
C LEU A 49 31.01 -23.13 -13.26
N ILE A 50 30.70 -22.08 -12.50
CA ILE A 50 29.32 -21.74 -12.10
C ILE A 50 28.44 -21.47 -13.31
N ARG A 51 28.95 -20.73 -14.32
CA ARG A 51 28.23 -20.42 -15.56
C ARG A 51 28.00 -21.66 -16.41
N GLU A 52 29.01 -22.52 -16.55
CA GLU A 52 28.92 -23.76 -17.32
C GLU A 52 27.93 -24.77 -16.71
N THR A 53 27.87 -24.81 -15.38
CA THR A 53 26.94 -25.68 -14.63
C THR A 53 25.64 -24.98 -14.21
N ALA A 54 25.37 -23.79 -14.75
CA ALA A 54 24.11 -23.09 -14.51
C ALA A 54 23.01 -23.68 -15.40
N ASP A 55 22.23 -24.58 -14.82
CA ASP A 55 21.07 -25.21 -15.46
C ASP A 55 19.97 -24.15 -15.71
N PRO A 56 19.72 -23.74 -16.98
CA PRO A 56 18.82 -22.62 -17.31
C PRO A 56 17.37 -22.89 -16.89
N THR A 57 17.01 -24.17 -16.77
CA THR A 57 15.69 -24.66 -16.34
C THR A 57 15.38 -24.40 -14.86
N LYS A 58 16.39 -24.15 -14.02
CA LYS A 58 16.23 -23.88 -12.58
C LYS A 58 16.24 -22.39 -12.22
N ALA A 59 16.53 -21.51 -13.17
CA ALA A 59 16.50 -20.05 -12.97
C ALA A 59 15.11 -19.54 -12.57
N ALA A 60 14.04 -20.12 -13.14
CA ALA A 60 12.66 -19.80 -12.80
C ALA A 60 12.29 -20.21 -11.36
N VAL A 61 12.87 -21.29 -10.85
CA VAL A 61 12.66 -21.76 -9.46
C VAL A 61 13.39 -20.87 -8.47
N ALA A 62 14.61 -20.43 -8.81
CA ALA A 62 15.37 -19.49 -8.01
C ALA A 62 14.69 -18.11 -7.91
N ALA A 63 14.13 -17.60 -9.01
CA ALA A 63 13.33 -16.38 -9.02
C ALA A 63 12.08 -16.49 -8.14
N ARG A 64 11.35 -17.62 -8.20
CA ARG A 64 10.18 -17.88 -7.33
C ARG A 64 10.53 -17.94 -5.84
N HIS A 65 11.67 -18.52 -5.46
CA HIS A 65 12.10 -18.52 -4.07
C HIS A 65 12.53 -17.14 -3.58
N GLN A 66 13.06 -16.30 -4.47
CA GLN A 66 13.43 -14.93 -4.15
C GLN A 66 12.18 -14.04 -4.00
N GLU A 67 11.20 -14.18 -4.90
CA GLU A 67 9.89 -13.53 -4.81
C GLU A 67 9.09 -13.96 -3.58
N ALA A 68 9.11 -15.24 -3.21
CA ALA A 68 8.44 -15.74 -2.00
C ALA A 68 9.04 -15.16 -0.70
N ARG A 69 10.34 -14.82 -0.69
CA ARG A 69 10.98 -14.14 0.45
C ARG A 69 10.59 -12.66 0.53
N VAL A 70 10.52 -11.97 -0.61
CA VAL A 70 10.05 -10.58 -0.68
C VAL A 70 8.58 -10.48 -0.27
N GLN A 71 7.73 -11.41 -0.73
CA GLN A 71 6.32 -11.47 -0.31
C GLN A 71 6.19 -11.70 1.20
N ARG A 72 6.97 -12.60 1.80
CA ARG A 72 6.92 -12.84 3.24
C ARG A 72 7.35 -11.62 4.07
N ASP A 73 8.36 -10.87 3.60
CA ASP A 73 8.77 -9.60 4.22
C ASP A 73 7.66 -8.54 4.13
N VAL A 74 7.05 -8.38 2.95
CA VAL A 74 5.95 -7.42 2.74
C VAL A 74 4.71 -7.78 3.58
N THR A 75 4.34 -9.05 3.66
CA THR A 75 3.23 -9.50 4.50
C THR A 75 3.52 -9.32 5.99
N SER A 76 4.77 -9.46 6.42
CA SER A 76 5.19 -9.20 7.80
C SER A 76 5.17 -7.70 8.15
N GLN A 77 5.35 -6.82 7.18
CA GLN A 77 5.27 -5.37 7.37
C GLN A 77 3.84 -4.83 7.36
N LEU A 78 2.90 -5.54 6.72
CA LEU A 78 1.49 -5.14 6.63
C LEU A 78 0.62 -5.63 7.81
N SER A 79 1.15 -6.50 8.69
CA SER A 79 0.43 -7.03 9.85
C SER A 79 1.29 -6.95 11.13
N PRO A 80 1.16 -5.91 11.97
CA PRO A 80 1.90 -5.84 13.22
C PRO A 80 1.34 -6.74 14.35
N LEU A 81 0.19 -7.40 14.14
CA LEU A 81 -0.53 -8.15 15.18
C LEU A 81 -0.91 -9.57 14.75
N VAL A 82 0.07 -10.45 14.48
CA VAL A 82 -0.12 -11.89 14.75
C VAL A 82 1.21 -12.49 15.20
N GLU A 83 1.18 -12.96 16.44
CA GLU A 83 2.25 -13.64 17.15
C GLU A 83 2.71 -14.91 16.42
N SER A 84 4.01 -15.17 16.53
CA SER A 84 4.71 -16.26 15.85
C SER A 84 4.16 -17.62 16.29
N THR A 85 3.70 -18.43 15.34
CA THR A 85 3.63 -19.89 15.50
C THR A 85 4.37 -20.57 14.35
N PRO A 86 5.35 -21.46 14.64
CA PRO A 86 6.09 -22.18 13.61
C PRO A 86 5.26 -23.40 13.18
N SER A 87 4.52 -23.28 12.07
CA SER A 87 3.87 -24.45 11.48
C SER A 87 4.70 -25.01 10.32
N MET A 88 5.13 -26.25 10.54
CA MET A 88 5.91 -27.10 9.67
C MET A 88 5.17 -27.46 8.36
N ALA A 89 5.99 -27.76 7.35
CA ALA A 89 5.68 -28.58 6.17
C ALA A 89 4.53 -28.10 5.24
N ALA A 90 4.89 -27.41 4.16
CA ALA A 90 4.04 -27.35 2.96
C ALA A 90 4.35 -28.56 2.05
N PRO A 91 3.33 -29.26 1.50
CA PRO A 91 3.50 -30.47 0.68
C PRO A 91 4.21 -30.17 -0.64
N GLN A 92 5.16 -31.03 -1.03
CA GLN A 92 5.72 -31.03 -2.38
C GLN A 92 4.63 -31.45 -3.39
N PRO A 93 4.35 -30.66 -4.45
CA PRO A 93 3.55 -31.13 -5.56
C PRO A 93 4.38 -32.06 -6.44
N ALA A 94 3.92 -33.31 -6.58
CA ALA A 94 4.43 -34.26 -7.55
C ALA A 94 4.30 -33.70 -8.97
N ILE A 95 5.36 -33.87 -9.75
CA ILE A 95 5.46 -33.45 -11.15
C ILE A 95 4.62 -34.42 -11.99
N GLY A 96 3.46 -33.96 -12.45
CA GLY A 96 2.66 -34.64 -13.48
C GLY A 96 3.03 -34.17 -14.89
N PRO A 97 2.85 -35.00 -15.94
CA PRO A 97 3.33 -34.72 -17.29
C PRO A 97 2.52 -33.61 -17.98
N ALA A 98 3.16 -33.02 -18.99
CA ALA A 98 2.71 -31.88 -19.77
C ALA A 98 1.24 -31.96 -20.24
N GLY A 99 0.44 -30.95 -19.89
CA GLY A 99 -0.91 -30.76 -20.41
C GLY A 99 -1.56 -29.47 -19.90
N LYS A 100 -1.78 -28.51 -20.81
CA LYS A 100 -2.33 -27.14 -20.65
C LYS A 100 -1.39 -26.14 -19.99
N GLN A 101 -0.89 -25.17 -20.77
CA GLN A 101 -0.32 -23.92 -20.25
C GLN A 101 -1.34 -23.29 -19.28
N PRO A 102 -1.10 -23.34 -17.96
CA PRO A 102 -2.16 -23.15 -16.98
C PRO A 102 -2.22 -21.68 -16.59
N ASP A 103 -3.40 -21.06 -16.68
CA ASP A 103 -3.93 -19.88 -15.95
C ASP A 103 -3.03 -18.68 -15.60
N PHE A 104 -1.75 -18.67 -15.94
CA PHE A 104 -0.75 -17.72 -15.50
C PHE A 104 -0.87 -16.44 -16.30
N GLN A 105 -1.11 -16.54 -17.61
CA GLN A 105 -1.42 -15.38 -18.44
C GLN A 105 -2.73 -14.72 -18.00
N LYS A 106 -3.75 -15.52 -17.63
CA LYS A 106 -5.02 -15.01 -17.11
C LYS A 106 -4.85 -14.35 -15.73
N ALA A 107 -4.11 -14.99 -14.82
CA ALA A 107 -3.80 -14.43 -13.50
C ALA A 107 -2.96 -13.15 -13.62
N ARG A 108 -2.01 -13.10 -14.56
CA ARG A 108 -1.20 -11.92 -14.86
C ARG A 108 -2.07 -10.79 -15.43
N ALA A 109 -2.91 -11.08 -16.43
CA ALA A 109 -3.82 -10.10 -17.01
C ALA A 109 -4.81 -9.56 -15.97
N HIS A 110 -5.35 -10.42 -15.10
CA HIS A 110 -6.21 -10.02 -13.99
C HIS A 110 -5.46 -9.08 -13.04
N ARG A 111 -4.24 -9.43 -12.63
CA ARG A 111 -3.42 -8.56 -11.77
C ARG A 111 -3.13 -7.20 -12.42
N GLU A 112 -2.71 -7.19 -13.68
CA GLU A 112 -2.41 -5.96 -14.42
C GLU A 112 -3.66 -5.08 -14.56
N TYR A 113 -4.83 -5.68 -14.78
CA TYR A 113 -6.11 -4.97 -14.84
C TYR A 113 -6.47 -4.27 -13.51
N TYR A 114 -6.38 -4.96 -12.37
CA TYR A 114 -6.68 -4.31 -11.08
C TYR A 114 -5.61 -3.29 -10.66
N LEU A 115 -4.34 -3.50 -11.03
CA LEU A 115 -3.31 -2.48 -10.83
C LEU A 115 -3.58 -1.23 -11.66
N ALA A 116 -4.04 -1.39 -12.91
CA ALA A 116 -4.44 -0.26 -13.74
C ALA A 116 -5.64 0.49 -13.12
N GLN A 117 -6.67 -0.22 -12.65
CA GLN A 117 -7.81 0.40 -11.97
C GLN A 117 -7.43 1.12 -10.67
N LEU A 118 -6.49 0.55 -9.90
CA LEU A 118 -5.98 1.20 -8.69
C LEU A 118 -5.23 2.50 -9.05
N ALA A 119 -4.37 2.45 -10.06
CA ALA A 119 -3.65 3.63 -10.54
C ALA A 119 -4.61 4.71 -11.08
N GLU A 120 -5.69 4.31 -11.75
CA GLU A 120 -6.75 5.22 -12.21
C GLU A 120 -7.50 5.85 -11.03
N ALA A 121 -7.86 5.07 -10.01
CA ALA A 121 -8.49 5.60 -8.79
C ALA A 121 -7.57 6.56 -8.03
N GLU A 122 -6.28 6.23 -7.90
CA GLU A 122 -5.27 7.12 -7.30
C GLU A 122 -5.10 8.40 -8.11
N PHE A 123 -5.05 8.30 -9.45
CA PHE A 123 -4.99 9.45 -10.34
C PHE A 123 -6.19 10.38 -10.13
N HIS A 124 -7.40 9.83 -10.07
CA HIS A 124 -8.61 10.60 -9.79
C HIS A 124 -8.65 11.21 -8.39
N LYS A 125 -8.08 10.53 -7.39
CA LYS A 125 -7.91 11.09 -6.03
C LYS A 125 -6.96 12.29 -6.06
N VAL A 126 -5.82 12.17 -6.75
CA VAL A 126 -4.83 13.26 -6.89
C VAL A 126 -5.38 14.44 -7.70
N GLN A 127 -6.20 14.18 -8.72
CA GLN A 127 -6.90 15.23 -9.47
C GLN A 127 -8.03 15.91 -8.69
N GLY A 128 -8.38 15.41 -7.51
CA GLY A 128 -9.47 15.97 -6.69
C GLY A 128 -10.87 15.67 -7.22
N SER A 129 -11.02 14.72 -8.15
CA SER A 129 -12.34 14.33 -8.68
C SER A 129 -13.06 13.29 -7.82
N GLN A 130 -12.38 12.72 -6.81
CA GLN A 130 -12.95 11.75 -5.88
C GLN A 130 -12.82 12.23 -4.44
N VAL A 131 -13.88 12.04 -3.66
CA VAL A 131 -13.96 12.35 -2.23
C VAL A 131 -14.43 11.12 -1.47
N GLU A 132 -14.02 10.99 -0.21
CA GLU A 132 -14.47 9.89 0.65
C GLU A 132 -15.98 10.04 0.93
N LEU A 133 -16.76 9.05 0.50
CA LEU A 133 -18.22 9.06 0.65
C LEU A 133 -18.66 9.27 2.11
N GLU A 134 -17.99 8.62 3.06
CA GLU A 134 -18.31 8.74 4.49
C GLU A 134 -17.99 10.13 5.05
N ALA A 135 -16.95 10.80 4.55
CA ALA A 135 -16.67 12.19 4.91
C ALA A 135 -17.77 13.12 4.40
N VAL A 136 -18.23 12.95 3.16
CA VAL A 136 -19.33 13.75 2.59
C VAL A 136 -20.64 13.52 3.33
N LYS A 137 -21.03 12.27 3.60
CA LYS A 137 -22.24 11.95 4.36
C LYS A 137 -22.22 12.58 5.76
N THR A 138 -21.10 12.45 6.46
CA THR A 138 -20.92 13.02 7.80
C THR A 138 -20.99 14.54 7.75
N GLY A 139 -20.30 15.16 6.79
CA GLY A 139 -20.33 16.61 6.58
C GLY A 139 -21.74 17.12 6.30
N ALA A 140 -22.47 16.49 5.37
CA ALA A 140 -23.85 16.85 5.05
C ALA A 140 -24.82 16.67 6.23
N PHE A 141 -24.66 15.59 7.00
CA PHE A 141 -25.47 15.36 8.20
C PHE A 141 -25.22 16.43 9.27
N ASN A 142 -23.96 16.76 9.53
CA ASN A 142 -23.58 17.78 10.50
C ASN A 142 -24.07 19.17 10.08
N ALA A 143 -23.96 19.51 8.79
CA ALA A 143 -24.50 20.74 8.22
C ALA A 143 -26.01 20.87 8.44
N GLY A 144 -26.77 19.82 8.12
CA GLY A 144 -28.22 19.79 8.33
C GLY A 144 -28.61 19.89 9.81
N ARG A 145 -27.85 19.22 10.68
CA ARG A 145 -28.05 19.31 12.14
C ARG A 145 -27.82 20.72 12.65
N LEU A 146 -26.72 21.36 12.24
CA LEU A 146 -26.38 22.73 12.63
C LEU A 146 -27.46 23.72 12.20
N LEU A 147 -27.90 23.64 10.95
CA LEU A 147 -28.98 24.48 10.42
C LEU A 147 -30.27 24.33 11.24
N ARG A 148 -30.67 23.09 11.53
CA ARG A 148 -31.86 22.81 12.35
C ARG A 148 -31.73 23.42 13.74
N ASP A 149 -30.59 23.22 14.39
CA ASP A 149 -30.36 23.67 15.75
C ASP A 149 -30.34 25.21 15.84
N GLN A 150 -29.82 25.90 14.82
CA GLN A 150 -29.88 27.36 14.72
C GLN A 150 -31.30 27.88 14.49
N LEU A 151 -32.04 27.29 13.54
CA LEU A 151 -33.43 27.69 13.24
C LEU A 151 -34.35 27.48 14.44
N LEU A 152 -34.17 26.40 15.20
CA LEU A 152 -34.96 26.14 16.41
C LEU A 152 -34.47 26.91 17.65
N GLY A 153 -33.23 27.42 17.63
CA GLY A 153 -32.67 28.27 18.67
C GLY A 153 -33.13 29.72 18.64
N MET A 154 -33.62 30.20 17.49
CA MET A 154 -34.08 31.57 17.29
C MET A 154 -35.44 31.92 17.94
N PRO A 155 -36.50 31.09 17.83
CA PRO A 155 -37.81 31.40 18.40
C PRO A 155 -37.80 31.85 19.87
N PRO A 156 -37.10 31.19 20.81
CA PRO A 156 -37.08 31.65 22.20
C PRO A 156 -36.39 33.01 22.38
N GLN A 157 -35.47 33.39 21.48
CA GLN A 157 -34.79 34.69 21.52
C GLN A 157 -35.68 35.81 20.96
N LEU A 158 -36.45 35.51 19.91
CA LEU A 158 -37.36 36.48 19.29
C LEU A 158 -38.69 36.64 20.06
N ALA A 159 -39.14 35.61 20.77
CA ALA A 159 -40.42 35.61 21.47
C ALA A 159 -40.70 36.86 22.32
N PRO A 160 -39.81 37.33 23.22
CA PRO A 160 -40.08 38.52 24.04
C PRO A 160 -40.15 39.81 23.22
N GLU A 161 -39.35 39.90 22.16
CA GLU A 161 -39.35 41.07 21.27
C GLU A 161 -40.62 41.12 20.43
N LEU A 162 -40.99 40.00 19.80
CA LEU A 162 -42.19 39.88 18.98
C LEU A 162 -43.47 40.05 19.82
N ALA A 163 -43.47 39.62 21.09
CA ALA A 163 -44.61 39.80 21.99
C ALA A 163 -44.90 41.28 22.32
N ALA A 164 -43.91 42.16 22.21
CA ALA A 164 -44.07 43.59 22.43
C ALA A 164 -44.47 44.35 21.15
N MET A 165 -44.36 43.73 19.98
CA MET A 165 -44.71 44.32 18.69
C MET A 165 -46.22 44.22 18.42
N THR A 166 -46.80 45.27 17.86
CA THR A 166 -48.23 45.35 17.53
C THR A 166 -48.52 45.46 16.03
N ASP A 167 -47.55 45.90 15.22
CA ASP A 167 -47.68 45.98 13.76
C ASP A 167 -47.31 44.64 13.10
N PRO A 168 -48.24 43.96 12.40
CA PRO A 168 -47.95 42.72 11.66
C PRO A 168 -46.81 42.85 10.64
N TRP A 169 -46.67 44.01 9.98
CA TRP A 169 -45.61 44.21 8.98
C TRP A 169 -44.23 44.25 9.63
N GLU A 170 -44.11 44.92 10.78
CA GLU A 170 -42.87 44.97 11.54
C GLU A 170 -42.47 43.59 12.08
N ILE A 171 -43.46 42.80 12.54
CA ILE A 171 -43.27 41.41 12.96
C ILE A 171 -42.73 40.55 11.81
N GLU A 172 -43.37 40.59 10.64
CA GLU A 172 -42.93 39.83 9.46
C GLU A 172 -41.53 40.24 9.03
N ARG A 173 -41.25 41.55 8.98
CA ARG A 173 -39.93 42.09 8.64
C ARG A 173 -38.86 41.60 9.61
N ARG A 174 -39.14 41.64 10.92
CA ARG A 174 -38.20 41.20 11.96
C ARG A 174 -37.94 39.70 11.89
N LEU A 175 -39.00 38.89 11.72
CA LEU A 175 -38.88 37.45 11.57
C LEU A 175 -38.05 37.08 10.34
N THR A 176 -38.34 37.70 9.20
CA THR A 176 -37.62 37.47 7.93
C THR A 176 -36.15 37.85 8.04
N ALA A 177 -35.86 38.99 8.67
CA ALA A 177 -34.48 39.43 8.88
C ALA A 177 -33.70 38.44 9.77
N ALA A 178 -34.34 37.94 10.84
CA ALA A 178 -33.72 36.96 11.71
C ALA A 178 -33.46 35.64 10.97
N ILE A 179 -34.45 35.11 10.23
CA ILE A 179 -34.29 33.88 9.42
C ILE A 179 -33.12 34.02 8.45
N ARG A 180 -33.01 35.14 7.72
CA ARG A 180 -31.88 35.37 6.82
C ARG A 180 -30.55 35.36 7.55
N ALA A 181 -30.44 36.10 8.66
CA ALA A 181 -29.20 36.12 9.44
C ALA A 181 -28.79 34.71 9.91
N SER A 182 -29.75 33.91 10.39
CA SER A 182 -29.47 32.53 10.79
C SER A 182 -29.05 31.64 9.63
N LEU A 183 -29.62 31.81 8.43
CA LEU A 183 -29.22 31.04 7.26
C LEU A 183 -27.81 31.41 6.79
N GLU A 184 -27.47 32.70 6.81
CA GLU A 184 -26.12 33.19 6.48
C GLU A 184 -25.06 32.68 7.48
N ASP A 185 -25.40 32.66 8.78
CA ASP A 185 -24.52 32.08 9.81
C ASP A 185 -24.38 30.56 9.66
N ALA A 186 -25.47 29.84 9.33
CA ALA A 186 -25.45 28.42 9.03
C ALA A 186 -24.53 28.11 7.85
N GLU A 187 -24.65 28.88 6.76
CA GLU A 187 -23.83 28.73 5.55
C GLU A 187 -22.34 28.91 5.86
N ARG A 188 -22.00 29.98 6.58
CA ARG A 188 -20.61 30.30 6.93
C ARG A 188 -19.97 29.19 7.76
N MET A 189 -20.67 28.70 8.78
CA MET A 189 -20.19 27.63 9.65
C MET A 189 -20.13 26.28 8.93
N SER A 190 -21.18 25.91 8.20
CA SER A 190 -21.24 24.66 7.44
C SER A 190 -20.15 24.56 6.38
N SER A 191 -19.82 25.67 5.71
CA SER A 191 -18.76 25.69 4.69
C SER A 191 -17.38 25.45 5.31
N ALA A 192 -17.09 26.06 6.47
CA ALA A 192 -15.85 25.85 7.19
C ALA A 192 -15.69 24.41 7.68
N ASP A 193 -16.76 23.84 8.25
CA ASP A 193 -16.77 22.46 8.74
C ASP A 193 -16.62 21.44 7.60
N LEU A 194 -17.26 21.69 6.45
CA LEU A 194 -17.13 20.83 5.26
C LEU A 194 -15.69 20.82 4.75
N VAL A 195 -15.07 21.99 4.60
CA VAL A 195 -13.67 22.11 4.16
C VAL A 195 -12.73 21.38 5.13
N HIS A 196 -12.98 21.53 6.44
CA HIS A 196 -12.18 20.82 7.45
C HIS A 196 -12.37 19.30 7.37
N ALA A 197 -13.60 18.82 7.24
CA ALA A 197 -13.91 17.39 7.14
C ALA A 197 -13.28 16.72 5.90
N LEU A 198 -13.18 17.45 4.79
CA LEU A 198 -12.55 16.97 3.55
C LEU A 198 -11.02 16.93 3.66
N ASN A 199 -10.42 17.90 4.37
CA ASN A 199 -8.95 18.02 4.47
C ASN A 199 -8.32 17.13 5.55
N ASN A 200 -9.02 16.86 6.66
CA ASN A 200 -8.43 16.15 7.81
C ASN A 200 -8.42 14.61 7.70
N LYS A 201 -8.94 14.04 6.62
CA LYS A 201 -9.04 12.58 6.41
C LYS A 201 -8.18 12.03 5.27
N SER A 202 -7.35 12.86 4.64
CA SER A 202 -6.45 12.41 3.55
C SER A 202 -5.22 11.66 4.03
#